data_AF-A0A7D4C4P8-F1
#
_entry.id   AF-A0A7D4C4P8-F1
#
_cell.length_a   1.000
_cell.length_b   1.000
_cell.length_c   1.000
_cell.angle_alpha   90.00
_cell.angle_beta   90.00
_cell.angle_gamma   90.00
#
_symmetry.space_group_name_H-M   'P 1'
#
loop_
_entity.id
_entity.type
_entity.pdbx_description
1 polymer ?
#
loop_
_entity_poly.entity_id
_entity_poly.type
_entity_poly.pdbx_seq_one_letter_code
_entity_poly.pdbx_strand_id
1 'polypeptide(L)'
;MLKYDAEKVKEILIHEEGYSELKAELFSETLVNLHEDLQPALDQWLKDRTISEEITVEGVTLKMIMEKDRENFIGALTAMSVFIKNPDSAKDFLDQPTIIRGPFRKPRDRNES
;
A
#
# COMPACT_ATOMS: atom_id res chain seq x y z
N MET A 1 4.52 2.45 -22.53
CA MET A 1 4.99 3.54 -21.66
C MET A 1 3.78 4.23 -21.07
N LEU A 2 3.34 3.78 -19.89
CA LEU A 2 2.48 4.61 -19.06
C LEU A 2 3.40 5.65 -18.43
N LYS A 3 3.28 6.87 -18.93
CA LYS A 3 3.94 8.04 -18.36
C LYS A 3 3.15 8.34 -17.09
N TYR A 4 3.65 7.88 -15.94
CA TYR A 4 2.97 8.00 -14.66
C TYR A 4 2.40 9.42 -14.49
N ASP A 5 1.08 9.50 -14.35
CA ASP A 5 0.33 10.76 -14.23
C ASP A 5 -0.22 10.84 -12.80
N ALA A 6 0.52 11.56 -11.95
CA ALA A 6 0.21 11.69 -10.53
C ALA A 6 -1.20 12.26 -10.29
N GLU A 7 -1.64 13.20 -11.14
CA GLU A 7 -2.96 13.81 -11.02
C GLU A 7 -4.05 12.78 -11.35
N LYS A 8 -3.87 12.03 -12.44
CA LYS A 8 -4.82 10.96 -12.80
C LYS A 8 -4.92 9.87 -11.73
N VAL A 9 -3.79 9.49 -11.14
CA VAL A 9 -3.76 8.52 -10.04
C VAL A 9 -4.47 9.10 -8.81
N LYS A 10 -4.22 10.36 -8.47
CA LYS A 10 -4.90 11.06 -7.36
C LYS A 10 -6.42 11.08 -7.56
N GLU A 11 -6.90 11.38 -8.78
CA GLU A 11 -8.33 11.35 -9.09
C GLU A 11 -8.95 9.96 -8.92
N ILE A 12 -8.30 8.91 -9.40
CA ILE A 12 -8.75 7.52 -9.23
C ILE A 12 -8.84 7.17 -7.74
N LEU A 13 -7.81 7.52 -6.96
CA LEU A 13 -7.78 7.26 -5.52
C LEU A 13 -8.92 7.96 -4.77
N ILE A 14 -9.24 9.20 -5.14
CA ILE A 14 -10.33 9.96 -4.49
C ILE A 14 -11.70 9.43 -4.92
N HIS A 15 -11.93 9.26 -6.22
CA HIS A 15 -13.26 9.03 -6.78
C HIS A 15 -13.64 7.55 -6.85
N GLU A 16 -12.70 6.65 -7.13
CA GLU A 16 -12.98 5.21 -7.25
C GLU A 16 -12.73 4.48 -5.93
N GLU A 17 -11.62 4.80 -5.25
CA GLU A 17 -11.21 4.13 -4.01
C GLU A 17 -11.71 4.84 -2.73
N GLY A 18 -12.26 6.05 -2.86
CA GLY A 18 -12.85 6.80 -1.74
C GLY A 18 -11.83 7.36 -0.74
N TYR A 19 -10.57 7.56 -1.16
CA TYR A 19 -9.56 8.17 -0.30
C TYR A 19 -9.85 9.64 -0.04
N SER A 20 -9.51 10.08 1.18
CA SER A 20 -9.35 11.51 1.45
C SER A 20 -8.26 12.10 0.57
N GLU A 21 -8.42 13.35 0.14
CA GLU A 21 -7.46 14.08 -0.69
C GLU A 21 -6.02 14.01 -0.17
N LEU A 22 -5.81 14.18 1.14
CA LEU A 22 -4.49 14.06 1.78
C LEU A 22 -3.84 12.68 1.57
N LYS A 23 -4.62 11.60 1.69
CA LYS A 23 -4.12 10.24 1.45
C LYS A 23 -3.84 10.01 -0.03
N ALA A 24 -4.73 10.50 -0.91
CA ALA A 24 -4.56 10.36 -2.34
C ALA A 24 -3.29 11.07 -2.83
N GLU A 25 -3.02 12.27 -2.30
CA GLU A 25 -1.79 13.02 -2.55
C GLU A 25 -0.55 12.25 -2.10
N LEU A 26 -0.53 11.80 -0.84
CA LEU A 26 0.62 11.07 -0.29
C LEU A 26 0.90 9.75 -1.03
N PHE A 27 -0.15 9.01 -1.42
CA PHE A 27 0.01 7.82 -2.24
C PHE A 27 0.45 8.16 -3.67
N SER A 28 -0.09 9.22 -4.28
CA SER A 28 0.34 9.64 -5.63
C SER A 28 1.82 10.02 -5.67
N GLU A 29 2.36 10.69 -4.64
CA GLU A 29 3.79 10.99 -4.55
C GLU A 29 4.64 9.73 -4.31
N THR A 30 4.12 8.79 -3.52
CA THR A 30 4.82 7.54 -3.22
C THR A 30 4.91 6.65 -4.45
N LEU A 31 3.83 6.60 -5.25
CA LEU A 31 3.74 5.82 -6.48
C LEU A 31 4.64 6.36 -7.60
N VAL A 32 4.96 7.68 -7.61
CA VAL A 32 6.02 8.24 -8.49
C VAL A 32 7.35 7.53 -8.25
N ASN A 33 7.64 7.23 -6.98
CA ASN A 33 8.92 6.66 -6.51
C ASN A 33 8.82 5.14 -6.26
N LEU A 34 7.80 4.50 -6.84
CA LEU A 34 7.57 3.08 -6.73
C LEU A 34 8.72 2.31 -7.42
N HIS A 35 9.15 1.22 -6.79
CA HIS A 35 10.20 0.36 -7.33
C HIS A 35 9.84 -0.13 -8.74
N GLU A 36 10.84 -0.24 -9.62
CA GLU A 36 10.63 -0.60 -11.04
C GLU A 36 9.94 -1.95 -11.21
N ASP A 37 10.27 -2.93 -10.37
CA ASP A 37 9.66 -4.26 -10.36
C ASP A 37 8.15 -4.25 -10.06
N LEU A 38 7.63 -3.17 -9.47
CA LEU A 38 6.21 -3.03 -9.13
C LEU A 38 5.44 -2.21 -10.17
N GLN A 39 6.12 -1.56 -11.11
CA GLN A 39 5.50 -0.76 -12.15
C GLN A 39 4.57 -1.58 -13.06
N PRO A 40 4.89 -2.82 -13.48
CA PRO A 40 3.97 -3.63 -14.28
C PRO A 40 2.63 -3.90 -13.59
N ALA A 41 2.67 -4.24 -12.30
CA ALA A 41 1.47 -4.45 -11.49
C ALA A 41 0.64 -3.17 -11.33
N LEU A 42 1.29 -2.02 -11.12
CA LEU A 42 0.60 -0.72 -11.08
C LEU A 42 -0.04 -0.36 -12.42
N ASP A 43 0.69 -0.54 -13.52
CA ASP A 43 0.23 -0.24 -14.88
C ASP A 43 -0.99 -1.09 -15.26
N GLN A 44 -0.97 -2.38 -14.92
CA GLN A 44 -2.11 -3.27 -15.12
C GLN A 44 -3.32 -2.80 -14.32
N TRP A 45 -3.15 -2.52 -13.04
CA TRP A 45 -4.25 -2.05 -12.19
C TRP A 45 -4.83 -0.71 -12.67
N LEU A 46 -4.00 0.20 -13.15
CA LEU A 46 -4.46 1.46 -13.76
C LEU A 46 -5.25 1.25 -15.05
N LYS A 47 -4.99 0.16 -15.78
CA LYS A 47 -5.65 -0.15 -17.05
C LYS A 47 -7.03 -0.80 -16.87
N ASP A 48 -7.14 -1.80 -16.01
CA ASP A 48 -8.34 -2.64 -15.91
C ASP A 48 -8.73 -3.02 -14.47
N ARG A 49 -8.06 -2.44 -13.47
CA ARG A 49 -8.26 -2.71 -12.03
C ARG A 49 -7.99 -4.17 -11.65
N THR A 50 -7.35 -4.95 -12.51
CA THR A 50 -6.94 -6.33 -12.21
C THR A 50 -5.54 -6.39 -11.63
N ILE A 51 -5.28 -7.45 -10.87
CA ILE A 51 -3.98 -7.74 -10.27
C ILE A 51 -3.62 -9.14 -10.77
N SER A 52 -2.59 -9.29 -11.61
CA SER A 52 -2.16 -10.61 -12.08
C SER A 52 -0.80 -11.06 -11.57
N GLU A 53 -0.03 -10.15 -10.97
CA GLU A 53 1.33 -10.48 -10.50
C GLU A 53 1.34 -10.83 -9.02
N GLU A 54 1.74 -12.07 -8.72
CA GLU A 54 2.12 -12.50 -7.37
C GLU A 54 3.55 -12.06 -7.07
N ILE A 55 3.72 -10.78 -6.77
CA ILE A 55 5.01 -10.25 -6.32
C ILE A 55 5.25 -10.72 -4.88
N THR A 56 6.43 -11.29 -4.65
CA THR A 56 6.82 -11.88 -3.37
C THR A 56 8.17 -11.36 -2.92
N VAL A 57 8.27 -10.91 -1.66
CA VAL A 57 9.52 -10.48 -1.02
C VAL A 57 9.63 -11.17 0.33
N GLU A 58 10.71 -11.94 0.56
CA GLU A 58 10.92 -12.69 1.82
C GLU A 58 9.71 -13.56 2.23
N GLY A 59 8.96 -14.08 1.25
CA GLY A 59 7.74 -14.87 1.48
C GLY A 59 6.47 -14.06 1.75
N VAL A 60 6.54 -12.71 1.77
CA VAL A 60 5.38 -11.82 1.84
C VAL A 60 4.85 -11.54 0.44
N THR A 61 3.55 -11.76 0.23
CA THR A 61 2.86 -11.43 -1.03
C THR A 61 1.99 -10.20 -0.90
N LEU A 62 1.65 -9.54 -2.02
CA LEU A 62 0.70 -8.41 -2.03
C LEU A 62 -0.64 -8.77 -1.39
N LYS A 63 -1.14 -9.98 -1.65
CA LYS A 63 -2.39 -10.48 -1.08
C LYS A 63 -2.31 -10.59 0.45
N MET A 64 -1.19 -11.07 1.00
CA MET A 64 -1.00 -11.14 2.44
C MET A 64 -1.02 -9.76 3.09
N ILE A 65 -0.46 -8.74 2.43
CA ILE A 65 -0.50 -7.35 2.92
C ILE A 65 -1.94 -6.82 2.92
N MET A 66 -2.67 -7.01 1.83
CA MET A 66 -4.08 -6.60 1.72
C MET A 66 -4.96 -7.27 2.79
N GLU A 67 -4.78 -8.58 3.02
CA GLU A 67 -5.55 -9.34 4.00
C GLU A 67 -5.22 -8.93 5.44
N LYS A 68 -3.93 -8.68 5.73
CA LYS A 68 -3.44 -8.41 7.08
C LYS A 68 -3.79 -7.01 7.57
N ASP A 69 -3.57 -6.00 6.74
CA ASP A 69 -3.75 -4.60 7.13
C ASP A 69 -5.11 -4.04 6.69
N ARG A 70 -5.94 -4.85 6.02
CA ARG A 70 -7.18 -4.43 5.34
C ARG A 70 -6.94 -3.24 4.42
N GLU A 71 -5.74 -3.17 3.85
CA GLU A 71 -5.40 -2.16 2.87
C GLU A 71 -5.86 -2.62 1.49
N ASN A 72 -6.19 -1.66 0.64
CA ASN A 72 -6.42 -1.95 -0.77
C ASN A 72 -5.08 -2.14 -1.48
N PHE A 73 -5.17 -2.41 -2.78
CA PHE A 73 -4.02 -2.73 -3.62
C PHE A 73 -2.91 -1.67 -3.59
N ILE A 74 -3.26 -0.38 -3.52
CA ILE A 74 -2.30 0.72 -3.55
C ILE A 74 -1.50 0.82 -2.24
N GLY A 75 -2.15 0.62 -1.10
CA GLY A 75 -1.46 0.49 0.19
C GLY A 75 -0.50 -0.70 0.19
N ALA A 76 -0.97 -1.84 -0.30
CA ALA A 76 -0.15 -3.05 -0.41
C ALA A 76 1.05 -2.88 -1.35
N LEU A 77 0.89 -2.22 -2.50
CA LEU A 77 2.00 -1.90 -3.41
C LEU A 77 3.04 -1.00 -2.75
N THR A 78 2.58 -0.01 -1.99
CA THR A 78 3.47 0.91 -1.27
C THR A 78 4.29 0.17 -0.21
N ALA A 79 3.64 -0.69 0.58
CA ALA A 79 4.33 -1.55 1.55
C ALA A 79 5.32 -2.51 0.87
N MET A 80 4.93 -3.12 -0.25
CA MET A 80 5.83 -3.99 -1.01
C MET A 80 7.07 -3.25 -1.53
N SER A 81 6.92 -2.00 -1.97
CA SER A 81 8.05 -1.15 -2.38
C SER A 81 9.04 -0.92 -1.24
N VAL A 82 8.54 -0.75 -0.01
CA VAL A 82 9.37 -0.66 1.19
C VAL A 82 10.07 -1.99 1.47
N PHE A 83 9.37 -3.12 1.34
CA PHE A 83 9.95 -4.45 1.55
C PHE A 83 11.05 -4.78 0.53
N ILE A 84 10.90 -4.40 -0.74
CA ILE A 84 11.96 -4.56 -1.74
C ILE A 84 13.20 -3.75 -1.34
N LYS A 85 13.02 -2.50 -0.88
CA LYS A 85 14.12 -1.62 -0.46
C LYS A 85 14.73 -2.03 0.89
N ASN A 86 13.94 -2.64 1.76
CA ASN A 86 14.34 -3.09 3.09
C ASN A 86 13.69 -4.45 3.43
N PRO A 87 14.33 -5.57 3.03
CA PRO A 87 13.81 -6.91 3.26
C PRO A 87 13.57 -7.27 4.72
N ASP A 88 14.30 -6.65 5.66
CA ASP A 88 14.08 -6.90 7.09
C ASP A 88 12.71 -6.40 7.57
N SER A 89 12.15 -5.37 6.93
CA SER A 89 10.78 -4.93 7.20
C SER A 89 9.72 -5.96 6.78
N ALA A 90 10.01 -6.82 5.80
CA ALA A 90 9.11 -7.90 5.40
C ALA A 90 9.09 -9.02 6.45
N LYS A 91 10.25 -9.31 7.08
CA LYS A 91 10.35 -10.27 8.18
C LYS A 91 9.61 -9.77 9.41
N ASP A 92 9.80 -8.51 9.77
CA ASP A 92 9.05 -7.85 10.85
C ASP A 92 7.54 -7.89 10.57
N PHE A 93 7.15 -7.68 9.31
CA PHE A 93 5.76 -7.80 8.88
C PHE A 93 5.23 -9.22 9.11
N LEU A 94 5.99 -10.28 8.83
CA LEU A 94 5.55 -11.67 9.10
C LEU A 94 5.42 -11.96 10.60
N ASP A 95 6.36 -11.47 11.41
CA ASP A 95 6.42 -11.71 12.85
C ASP A 95 5.33 -10.96 13.65
N GLN A 96 4.82 -9.83 13.14
CA GLN A 96 3.75 -9.11 13.82
C GLN A 96 2.41 -9.84 13.71
N PRO A 97 1.64 -10.04 14.79
CA PRO A 97 0.27 -10.55 14.68
C PRO A 97 -0.60 -9.54 13.92
N THR A 98 -1.44 -10.02 12.99
CA THR A 98 -2.44 -9.21 12.26
C THR A 98 -3.16 -8.27 13.23
N ILE A 99 -3.01 -6.95 13.05
CA ILE A 99 -3.78 -5.99 13.83
C ILE A 99 -5.21 -6.08 13.31
N ILE A 100 -6.05 -6.90 13.95
CA ILE A 100 -7.49 -6.79 13.82
C ILE A 100 -7.86 -5.43 14.41
N ARG A 101 -7.78 -4.37 13.61
CA ARG A 101 -8.29 -3.04 13.97
C ARG A 101 -9.81 -3.16 14.02
N GLY A 102 -10.32 -3.58 15.18
CA GLY A 102 -11.69 -3.32 15.59
C GLY A 102 -11.95 -1.81 15.57
N PRO A 103 -13.23 -1.39 15.48
CA PRO A 103 -13.56 0.01 15.27
C PRO A 103 -13.10 0.82 16.50
N PHE A 104 -12.27 1.85 16.24
CA PHE A 104 -11.96 2.99 17.12
C PHE A 104 -11.95 2.75 18.65
N ARG A 105 -10.77 2.86 19.28
CA ARG A 105 -10.67 3.45 20.63
C ARG A 105 -9.54 4.48 20.72
N LYS A 106 -9.89 5.58 21.40
CA LYS A 106 -9.33 6.95 21.51
C LYS A 106 -7.87 7.06 22.03
N PRO A 107 -7.22 8.24 21.88
CA PRO A 107 -5.81 8.43 22.24
C PRO A 107 -5.56 8.51 23.76
N ARG A 108 -4.42 7.91 24.13
CA ARG A 108 -3.43 8.24 25.18
C ARG A 108 -3.87 9.08 26.39
N ASP A 109 -3.88 8.46 27.57
CA ASP A 109 -3.60 9.14 28.82
C ASP A 109 -2.21 8.73 29.33
N ARG A 110 -1.28 9.69 29.27
CA ARG A 110 -0.06 9.71 30.07
C ARG A 110 -0.50 10.25 31.43
N ASN A 111 -0.42 9.45 32.49
CA ASN A 111 -0.42 10.02 33.84
C ASN A 111 0.79 9.47 34.59
N GLU A 112 1.77 10.34 34.77
CA GLU A 112 2.83 10.23 35.75
C GLU A 112 2.21 10.19 37.15
N SER A 113 2.78 9.36 38.02
CA SER A 113 2.82 9.56 39.47
C SER A 113 4.06 8.88 40.01
#